data_AF-A0A6N2ENX4-F1
#
_entry.id   AF-A0A6N2ENX4-F1
#
_cell.length_a   1.000
_cell.length_b   1.000
_cell.length_c   1.000
_cell.angle_alpha   90.00
_cell.angle_beta   90.00
_cell.angle_gamma   90.00
#
_symmetry.space_group_name_H-M   'P 1'
#
loop_
_entity.id
_entity.type
_entity.pdbx_description
1 polymer ?
#
loop_
_entity_poly.entity_id
_entity_poly.type
_entity_poly.pdbx_seq_one_letter_code
_entity_poly.pdbx_strand_id
1 'polypeptide(L)'
;IQGAGGNNWARFNVLSGGQIDLGSLESTSGRVRFRVENPAYSLPSLTATAGTSLFSVADGTELTLPALASMSGATLQIDDGGTIEAPMLASFTNGFVDINPARFLFTPDFQDVTNSRFFVRSGATFDRVAAASYTGNFGQTNTDVFLATDAGSVLDLSSLSSLSLPSGAGGTTITFAVTASNGGRIDLSNLTTIQGAGGNNWARFNVLSGGQMQIGAESMTGRVMFRADGTSSILRFLGSVRLVPSVDLQLLGVSTMSVAGNFLFEHTNASTLRLSDGVLHMNGSGAQKLEVGGADLGLPSGSIDPNFQIGQLVVGDADQSTAVVLVDMNDNGNRGPNAEPEALYLQGFPSDDGLRVLGGSTLYLNGLDAYAVIAGDWIHLNALVPAGQTRVDFDGGWIDLGAPFECIADINGDGVVDADDFFLFLQFFASGDPKADINCDGIIDADDFFAYLALFAAGC
;
A
#
# COMPACT_ATOMS: atom_id res chain seq x y z
N ILE A 1 30.59 17.20 22.04
CA ILE A 1 29.76 17.60 23.21
C ILE A 1 28.91 16.41 23.66
N GLN A 2 28.93 16.08 24.94
CA GLN A 2 28.00 15.11 25.52
C GLN A 2 26.89 15.87 26.27
N GLY A 3 25.66 15.70 25.81
CA GLY A 3 24.46 16.24 26.41
C GLY A 3 24.10 15.54 27.71
N ALA A 4 23.18 16.15 28.46
CA ALA A 4 22.78 15.63 29.76
C ALA A 4 21.92 14.36 29.64
N GLY A 5 21.88 13.58 30.72
CA GLY A 5 21.01 12.40 30.86
C GLY A 5 19.60 12.76 31.39
N GLY A 6 18.71 11.76 31.39
CA GLY A 6 17.33 11.93 31.85
C GLY A 6 16.57 12.95 31.01
N ASN A 7 15.86 13.88 31.66
CA ASN A 7 15.08 14.93 30.97
C ASN A 7 15.83 16.25 30.75
N ASN A 8 17.13 16.29 31.05
CA ASN A 8 17.95 17.50 30.94
C ASN A 8 18.54 17.66 29.53
N TRP A 9 18.83 18.91 29.15
CA TRP A 9 19.39 19.24 27.83
C TRP A 9 20.62 20.13 27.97
N ALA A 10 21.68 19.83 27.21
CA ALA A 10 22.71 20.83 26.92
C ALA A 10 22.18 21.75 25.82
N ARG A 11 22.07 23.05 26.09
CA ARG A 11 21.45 24.02 25.16
C ARG A 11 22.47 25.05 24.72
N PHE A 12 22.58 25.24 23.41
CA PHE A 12 23.39 26.25 22.75
C PHE A 12 22.46 27.20 22.02
N ASN A 13 22.31 28.41 22.54
CA ASN A 13 21.43 29.43 21.98
C ASN A 13 22.28 30.48 21.26
N VAL A 14 22.38 30.37 19.95
CA VAL A 14 23.01 31.36 19.07
C VAL A 14 21.90 32.34 18.65
N LEU A 15 21.50 33.20 19.58
CA LEU A 15 20.46 34.21 19.36
C LEU A 15 20.98 35.35 18.47
N SER A 16 20.08 36.10 17.85
CA SER A 16 20.41 37.20 16.95
C SER A 16 21.46 38.16 17.53
N GLY A 17 22.58 38.31 16.83
CA GLY A 17 23.72 39.17 17.23
C GLY A 17 24.66 38.55 18.28
N GLY A 18 24.34 37.36 18.80
CA GLY A 18 25.20 36.58 19.69
C GLY A 18 26.19 35.70 18.92
N GLN A 19 27.27 35.29 19.58
CA GLN A 19 28.25 34.37 19.01
C GLN A 19 28.60 33.28 20.02
N ILE A 20 28.55 32.03 19.58
CA ILE A 20 29.12 30.88 20.28
C ILE A 20 30.08 30.23 19.29
N ASP A 21 31.36 30.08 19.65
CA ASP A 21 32.33 29.38 18.79
C ASP A 21 32.32 27.89 19.13
N LEU A 22 31.88 27.09 18.17
CA LEU A 22 31.91 25.62 18.20
C LEU A 22 32.60 25.07 16.94
N GLY A 23 33.56 25.81 16.37
CA GLY A 23 34.23 25.45 15.13
C GLY A 23 34.94 24.09 15.16
N SER A 24 35.39 23.66 16.34
CA SER A 24 36.04 22.36 16.58
C SER A 24 35.08 21.27 17.08
N LEU A 25 33.77 21.52 17.11
CA LEU A 25 32.80 20.51 17.53
C LEU A 25 32.71 19.41 16.48
N GLU A 26 33.24 18.22 16.79
CA GLU A 26 33.22 17.08 15.87
C GLU A 26 31.97 16.21 15.99
N SER A 27 31.45 16.05 17.22
CA SER A 27 30.31 15.17 17.46
C SER A 27 29.44 15.61 18.64
N THR A 28 28.17 15.20 18.61
CA THR A 28 27.25 15.31 19.75
C THR A 28 26.75 13.95 20.20
N SER A 29 26.50 13.80 21.50
CA SER A 29 25.83 12.62 22.08
C SER A 29 24.88 13.04 23.20
N GLY A 30 24.00 12.15 23.67
CA GLY A 30 23.04 12.49 24.74
C GLY A 30 21.98 13.50 24.28
N ARG A 31 21.46 14.34 25.18
CA ARG A 31 20.45 15.36 24.84
C ARG A 31 21.07 16.72 24.55
N VAL A 32 21.13 17.13 23.29
CA VAL A 32 21.74 18.39 22.84
C VAL A 32 20.79 19.22 21.99
N ARG A 33 20.68 20.52 22.28
CA ARG A 33 19.88 21.44 21.49
C ARG A 33 20.73 22.58 20.95
N PHE A 34 20.64 22.83 19.65
CA PHE A 34 21.08 24.06 18.99
C PHE A 34 19.85 24.89 18.64
N ARG A 35 19.83 26.15 19.08
CA ARG A 35 18.86 27.15 18.63
C ARG A 35 19.64 28.25 17.93
N VAL A 36 19.36 28.46 16.65
CA VAL A 36 20.11 29.37 15.79
C VAL A 36 19.15 30.41 15.21
N GLU A 37 19.45 31.68 15.47
CA GLU A 37 18.68 32.85 15.01
C GLU A 37 19.59 33.90 14.34
N ASN A 38 20.88 33.61 14.19
CA ASN A 38 21.78 34.43 13.40
C ASN A 38 21.56 34.16 11.91
N PRO A 39 21.67 35.18 11.03
CA PRO A 39 21.47 34.98 9.60
C PRO A 39 22.33 33.85 9.00
N ALA A 40 23.55 33.65 9.52
CA ALA A 40 24.40 32.53 9.17
C ALA A 40 25.12 31.98 10.41
N TYR A 41 25.16 30.66 10.53
CA TYR A 41 25.94 29.96 11.54
C TYR A 41 26.46 28.64 10.99
N SER A 42 27.70 28.27 11.33
CA SER A 42 28.29 27.01 10.85
C SER A 42 28.88 26.20 11.97
N LEU A 43 28.74 24.87 11.87
CA LEU A 43 29.47 23.89 12.65
C LEU A 43 30.38 23.10 11.68
N PRO A 44 31.51 23.69 11.24
CA PRO A 44 32.27 23.19 10.10
C PRO A 44 32.89 21.80 10.32
N SER A 45 33.19 21.45 11.57
CA SER A 45 33.81 20.17 11.91
C SER A 45 32.82 19.10 12.37
N LEU A 46 31.51 19.41 12.49
CA LEU A 46 30.54 18.46 13.00
C LEU A 46 30.31 17.35 11.98
N THR A 47 30.74 16.13 12.30
CA THR A 47 30.65 14.96 11.40
C THR A 47 29.51 14.03 11.75
N ALA A 48 29.09 14.00 13.02
CA ALA A 48 28.01 13.12 13.48
C ALA A 48 27.24 13.66 14.68
N THR A 49 25.94 13.39 14.74
CA THR A 49 25.15 13.50 15.98
C THR A 49 24.63 12.15 16.43
N ALA A 50 24.64 11.91 17.74
CA ALA A 50 24.05 10.75 18.38
C ALA A 50 23.20 11.15 19.58
N GLY A 51 22.34 10.25 20.03
CA GLY A 51 21.39 10.55 21.11
C GLY A 51 20.26 11.49 20.62
N THR A 52 19.59 12.18 21.54
CA THR A 52 18.49 13.08 21.15
C THR A 52 19.03 14.47 20.84
N SER A 53 19.03 14.85 19.57
CA SER A 53 19.43 16.19 19.14
C SER A 53 18.22 17.00 18.67
N LEU A 54 18.21 18.30 18.96
CA LEU A 54 17.23 19.24 18.41
C LEU A 54 17.95 20.41 17.75
N PHE A 55 17.78 20.57 16.44
CA PHE A 55 18.25 21.71 15.68
C PHE A 55 17.04 22.62 15.42
N SER A 56 17.00 23.77 16.06
CA SER A 56 16.00 24.82 15.82
C SER A 56 16.64 25.93 14.98
N VAL A 57 16.17 26.13 13.75
CA VAL A 57 16.67 27.12 12.78
C VAL A 57 15.54 28.11 12.50
N ALA A 58 15.76 29.38 12.82
CA ALA A 58 14.75 30.41 12.67
C ALA A 58 14.57 30.89 11.22
N ASP A 59 13.52 31.68 10.98
CA ASP A 59 13.31 32.40 9.72
C ASP A 59 14.55 33.22 9.31
N GLY A 60 14.88 33.21 8.02
CA GLY A 60 16.02 33.89 7.43
C GLY A 60 17.40 33.44 7.93
N THR A 61 17.48 32.29 8.61
CA THR A 61 18.71 31.74 9.18
C THR A 61 19.22 30.57 8.35
N GLU A 62 20.51 30.58 8.01
CA GLU A 62 21.21 29.45 7.42
C GLU A 62 22.12 28.76 8.46
N LEU A 63 21.91 27.45 8.65
CA LEU A 63 22.78 26.57 9.41
C LEU A 63 23.58 25.68 8.46
N THR A 64 24.89 25.92 8.35
CA THR A 64 25.78 25.14 7.47
C THR A 64 26.56 24.08 8.24
N LEU A 65 26.40 22.81 7.83
CA LEU A 65 26.96 21.60 8.44
C LEU A 65 27.78 20.82 7.38
N PRO A 66 28.87 21.39 6.86
CA PRO A 66 29.52 20.94 5.64
C PRO A 66 30.16 19.54 5.73
N ALA A 67 30.55 19.11 6.93
CA ALA A 67 31.19 17.81 7.18
C ALA A 67 30.25 16.76 7.76
N LEU A 68 28.97 17.11 7.99
CA LEU A 68 28.03 16.26 8.72
C LEU A 68 27.59 15.09 7.85
N ALA A 69 28.02 13.89 8.21
CA ALA A 69 27.74 12.66 7.48
C ALA A 69 26.53 11.90 8.03
N SER A 70 26.30 11.98 9.35
CA SER A 70 25.22 11.25 10.01
C SER A 70 24.52 12.04 11.11
N MET A 71 23.21 11.89 11.18
CA MET A 71 22.39 12.33 12.29
C MET A 71 21.59 11.15 12.81
N SER A 72 21.85 10.76 14.06
CA SER A 72 21.03 9.81 14.80
C SER A 72 20.27 10.52 15.91
N GLY A 73 18.95 10.32 15.97
CA GLY A 73 18.06 10.86 17.00
C GLY A 73 17.80 12.36 16.91
N ALA A 74 18.00 12.95 15.72
CA ALA A 74 17.85 14.38 15.50
C ALA A 74 16.41 14.77 15.10
N THR A 75 15.86 15.77 15.77
CA THR A 75 14.71 16.53 15.29
C THR A 75 15.20 17.81 14.60
N LEU A 76 14.79 18.00 13.35
CA LEU A 76 15.04 19.22 12.59
C LEU A 76 13.78 20.09 12.67
N GLN A 77 13.85 21.17 13.44
CA GLN A 77 12.83 22.20 13.54
C GLN A 77 13.30 23.41 12.72
N ILE A 78 12.84 23.50 11.49
CA ILE A 78 13.14 24.60 10.57
C ILE A 78 11.89 25.48 10.54
N ASP A 79 12.00 26.73 10.95
CA ASP A 79 10.93 27.71 10.78
C ASP A 79 10.85 28.10 9.28
N ASP A 80 9.71 28.61 8.83
CA ASP A 80 9.57 29.06 7.45
C ASP A 80 10.62 30.15 7.13
N GLY A 81 11.32 30.01 6.00
CA GLY A 81 12.48 30.84 5.63
C GLY A 81 13.83 30.33 6.16
N GLY A 82 13.83 29.38 7.08
CA GLY A 82 15.05 28.75 7.61
C GLY A 82 15.68 27.73 6.66
N THR A 83 17.00 27.60 6.74
CA THR A 83 17.79 26.71 5.88
C THR A 83 18.78 25.85 6.68
N ILE A 84 18.82 24.55 6.39
CA ILE A 84 19.91 23.65 6.81
C ILE A 84 20.65 23.16 5.56
N GLU A 85 21.95 23.45 5.49
CA GLU A 85 22.87 22.99 4.44
C GLU A 85 23.77 21.88 5.00
N ALA A 86 23.49 20.63 4.66
CA ALA A 86 24.22 19.46 5.13
C ALA A 86 24.59 18.54 3.94
N PRO A 87 25.50 18.98 3.04
CA PRO A 87 25.76 18.34 1.75
C PRO A 87 26.41 16.94 1.84
N MET A 88 26.82 16.50 3.04
CA MET A 88 27.37 15.17 3.29
C MET A 88 26.41 14.25 4.05
N LEU A 89 25.23 14.73 4.48
CA LEU A 89 24.34 14.00 5.38
C LEU A 89 23.61 12.87 4.64
N ALA A 90 24.23 11.69 4.59
CA ALA A 90 23.70 10.52 3.89
C ALA A 90 22.96 9.54 4.84
N SER A 91 23.06 9.71 6.15
CA SER A 91 22.37 8.86 7.14
C SER A 91 21.57 9.72 8.12
N PHE A 92 20.26 9.50 8.15
CA PHE A 92 19.32 10.19 9.03
C PHE A 92 18.47 9.15 9.75
N THR A 93 18.89 8.72 10.94
CA THR A 93 18.26 7.62 11.69
C THR A 93 17.62 8.11 12.97
N ASN A 94 16.57 7.44 13.44
CA ASN A 94 15.81 7.82 14.64
C ASN A 94 15.37 9.30 14.62
N GLY A 95 15.28 9.88 13.42
CA GLY A 95 15.17 11.30 13.20
C GLY A 95 13.72 11.73 12.96
N PHE A 96 13.50 13.03 13.00
CA PHE A 96 12.24 13.61 12.60
C PHE A 96 12.48 14.90 11.81
N VAL A 97 11.85 14.99 10.65
CA VAL A 97 11.82 16.20 9.84
C VAL A 97 10.42 16.45 9.29
N ASP A 98 10.08 17.73 9.23
CA ASP A 98 8.79 18.25 8.82
C ASP A 98 9.02 19.34 7.76
N ILE A 99 8.73 19.03 6.50
CA ILE A 99 9.02 19.86 5.34
C ILE A 99 7.74 20.49 4.79
N ASN A 100 7.84 21.77 4.46
CA ASN A 100 6.90 22.52 3.63
C ASN A 100 7.73 23.32 2.60
N PRO A 101 7.11 23.99 1.60
CA PRO A 101 7.86 24.72 0.58
C PRO A 101 8.73 25.90 1.08
N ALA A 102 8.55 26.32 2.33
CA ALA A 102 9.29 27.40 2.96
C ALA A 102 10.41 26.90 3.90
N ARG A 103 10.57 25.59 4.11
CA ARG A 103 11.61 25.01 4.97
C ARG A 103 12.65 24.32 4.12
N PHE A 104 13.86 24.87 4.09
CA PHE A 104 14.90 24.40 3.17
C PHE A 104 15.85 23.43 3.87
N LEU A 105 15.92 22.20 3.37
CA LEU A 105 16.85 21.17 3.80
C LEU A 105 17.63 20.65 2.59
N PHE A 106 18.92 20.96 2.54
CA PHE A 106 19.81 20.55 1.46
C PHE A 106 20.71 19.41 1.93
N THR A 107 20.42 18.22 1.43
CA THR A 107 21.14 16.97 1.73
C THR A 107 21.36 16.19 0.44
N PRO A 108 22.32 15.25 0.42
CA PRO A 108 22.27 14.16 -0.56
C PRO A 108 21.07 13.25 -0.27
N ASP A 109 20.86 12.25 -1.11
CA ASP A 109 19.84 11.22 -0.83
C ASP A 109 20.28 10.34 0.34
N PHE A 110 19.38 10.16 1.31
CA PHE A 110 19.59 9.35 2.49
C PHE A 110 19.67 7.87 2.12
N GLN A 111 20.82 7.28 2.41
CA GLN A 111 21.13 5.85 2.24
C GLN A 111 20.62 5.01 3.42
N ASP A 112 20.42 5.64 4.59
CA ASP A 112 19.86 5.02 5.78
C ASP A 112 18.90 5.98 6.47
N VAL A 113 17.65 5.54 6.58
CA VAL A 113 16.53 6.28 7.18
C VAL A 113 15.89 5.54 8.36
N THR A 114 16.60 4.56 8.93
CA THR A 114 16.08 3.65 9.94
C THR A 114 15.43 4.40 11.10
N ASN A 115 14.20 4.01 11.45
CA ASN A 115 13.41 4.55 12.55
C ASN A 115 13.17 6.06 12.49
N SER A 116 13.33 6.67 11.31
CA SER A 116 13.08 8.09 11.09
C SER A 116 11.67 8.36 10.60
N ARG A 117 11.23 9.60 10.80
CA ARG A 117 9.90 10.06 10.42
C ARG A 117 9.99 11.27 9.49
N PHE A 118 9.23 11.21 8.40
CA PHE A 118 9.20 12.25 7.36
C PHE A 118 7.78 12.74 7.17
N PHE A 119 7.56 14.01 7.49
CA PHE A 119 6.29 14.68 7.25
C PHE A 119 6.46 15.72 6.15
N VAL A 120 5.58 15.68 5.15
CA VAL A 120 5.59 16.56 3.99
C VAL A 120 4.23 17.25 3.89
N ARG A 121 4.24 18.58 3.83
CA ARG A 121 3.02 19.39 3.93
C ARG A 121 2.97 20.52 2.93
N SER A 122 1.75 21.02 2.74
CA SER A 122 1.47 22.29 2.06
C SER A 122 2.10 22.42 0.67
N GLY A 123 2.12 21.33 -0.10
CA GLY A 123 2.61 21.33 -1.48
C GLY A 123 4.09 21.04 -1.66
N ALA A 124 4.81 20.62 -0.61
CA ALA A 124 6.22 20.27 -0.71
C ALA A 124 6.45 18.89 -1.35
N THR A 125 7.63 18.70 -1.94
CA THR A 125 8.12 17.38 -2.35
C THR A 125 9.31 17.01 -1.47
N PHE A 126 9.33 15.77 -0.98
CA PHE A 126 10.50 15.18 -0.34
C PHE A 126 10.88 13.89 -1.08
N ASP A 127 11.99 13.96 -1.81
CA ASP A 127 12.50 12.97 -2.78
C ASP A 127 13.94 12.55 -2.47
N ARG A 128 14.33 12.61 -1.18
CA ARG A 128 15.70 12.40 -0.72
C ARG A 128 15.90 11.06 -0.03
N VAL A 129 15.08 10.05 -0.32
CA VAL A 129 15.27 8.70 0.22
C VAL A 129 15.81 7.80 -0.89
N ALA A 130 17.01 7.27 -0.69
CA ALA A 130 17.64 6.28 -1.55
C ALA A 130 17.86 4.92 -0.85
N ALA A 131 17.52 4.82 0.43
CA ALA A 131 17.56 3.56 1.17
C ALA A 131 16.70 2.51 0.46
N ALA A 132 17.19 1.27 0.39
CA ALA A 132 16.44 0.15 -0.16
C ALA A 132 15.47 -0.47 0.85
N SER A 133 15.68 -0.24 2.14
CA SER A 133 14.90 -0.83 3.22
C SER A 133 14.64 0.18 4.32
N TYR A 134 13.48 0.07 4.96
CA TYR A 134 13.14 0.84 6.13
C TYR A 134 12.67 -0.08 7.26
N THR A 135 13.19 0.14 8.46
CA THR A 135 12.69 -0.47 9.69
C THR A 135 12.33 0.61 10.71
N GLY A 136 11.11 0.61 11.21
CA GLY A 136 10.63 1.55 12.23
C GLY A 136 10.03 0.85 13.44
N ASN A 137 10.60 1.08 14.62
CA ASN A 137 10.10 0.57 15.89
C ASN A 137 9.99 1.72 16.90
N PHE A 138 8.77 2.23 17.06
CA PHE A 138 8.48 3.39 17.90
C PHE A 138 7.97 3.00 19.30
N GLY A 139 8.21 1.76 19.73
CA GLY A 139 7.75 1.23 21.01
C GLY A 139 6.23 1.29 21.15
N GLN A 140 5.72 1.49 22.37
CA GLN A 140 4.29 1.45 22.70
C GLN A 140 3.56 2.79 22.46
N THR A 141 3.81 3.46 21.34
CA THR A 141 3.22 4.79 21.04
C THR A 141 2.63 4.85 19.63
N ASN A 142 1.37 5.28 19.52
CA ASN A 142 0.76 5.60 18.22
C ASN A 142 1.57 6.67 17.49
N THR A 143 1.96 6.40 16.25
CA THR A 143 2.91 7.25 15.53
C THR A 143 2.60 7.23 14.03
N ASP A 144 2.40 8.40 13.43
CA ASP A 144 2.62 8.56 11.99
C ASP A 144 4.12 8.50 11.72
N VAL A 145 4.52 7.53 10.91
CA VAL A 145 5.89 7.28 10.49
C VAL A 145 6.19 8.15 9.27
N PHE A 146 5.30 8.08 8.28
CA PHE A 146 5.35 8.85 7.04
C PHE A 146 4.03 9.58 6.87
N LEU A 147 4.11 10.86 6.50
CA LEU A 147 2.94 11.69 6.27
C LEU A 147 3.16 12.54 5.03
N ALA A 148 2.22 12.48 4.09
CA ALA A 148 2.04 13.50 3.06
C ALA A 148 0.63 14.07 3.21
N THR A 149 0.51 15.38 3.49
CA THR A 149 -0.79 16.04 3.65
C THR A 149 -0.85 17.38 2.93
N ASP A 150 -2.05 17.80 2.57
CA ASP A 150 -2.36 18.94 1.69
C ASP A 150 -2.05 18.66 0.20
N ALA A 151 -2.81 19.33 -0.65
CA ALA A 151 -2.72 19.18 -2.10
C ALA A 151 -1.32 19.54 -2.61
N GLY A 152 -0.76 18.67 -3.45
CA GLY A 152 0.57 18.84 -4.04
C GLY A 152 1.72 18.33 -3.17
N SER A 153 1.47 17.93 -1.92
CA SER A 153 2.52 17.33 -1.09
C SER A 153 2.87 15.94 -1.58
N VAL A 154 4.16 15.66 -1.80
CA VAL A 154 4.65 14.37 -2.31
C VAL A 154 5.78 13.87 -1.43
N LEU A 155 5.63 12.67 -0.87
CA LEU A 155 6.69 11.92 -0.23
C LEU A 155 7.06 10.73 -1.13
N ASP A 156 8.22 10.82 -1.78
CA ASP A 156 8.74 9.78 -2.64
C ASP A 156 9.60 8.82 -1.82
N LEU A 157 9.12 7.57 -1.72
CA LEU A 157 9.79 6.45 -1.07
C LEU A 157 9.95 5.30 -2.07
N SER A 158 9.93 5.60 -3.37
CA SER A 158 10.04 4.62 -4.45
C SER A 158 11.37 3.84 -4.42
N SER A 159 12.40 4.30 -3.70
CA SER A 159 13.63 3.52 -3.52
C SER A 159 13.46 2.29 -2.62
N LEU A 160 12.44 2.28 -1.75
CA LEU A 160 12.23 1.20 -0.79
C LEU A 160 11.71 -0.06 -1.50
N SER A 161 12.38 -1.18 -1.30
CA SER A 161 11.90 -2.53 -1.63
C SER A 161 11.31 -3.27 -0.44
N SER A 162 11.68 -2.87 0.79
CA SER A 162 11.13 -3.45 2.02
C SER A 162 10.75 -2.40 3.06
N LEU A 163 9.59 -2.61 3.68
CA LEU A 163 9.10 -1.81 4.80
C LEU A 163 8.79 -2.72 5.99
N SER A 164 9.47 -2.49 7.11
CA SER A 164 9.25 -3.21 8.36
C SER A 164 8.80 -2.25 9.46
N LEU A 165 7.61 -2.50 10.01
CA LEU A 165 7.03 -1.74 11.12
C LEU A 165 6.77 -2.68 12.31
N PRO A 166 7.81 -3.34 12.85
CA PRO A 166 7.64 -4.33 13.88
C PRO A 166 7.25 -3.64 15.18
N SER A 167 6.20 -4.14 15.82
CA SER A 167 5.92 -3.85 17.22
C SER A 167 5.74 -5.14 18.00
N GLY A 168 6.22 -5.14 19.24
CA GLY A 168 6.01 -6.24 20.17
C GLY A 168 4.57 -6.27 20.70
N ALA A 169 4.13 -7.41 21.23
CA ALA A 169 2.85 -7.50 21.91
C ALA A 169 2.85 -6.61 23.17
N GLY A 170 1.77 -5.86 23.38
CA GLY A 170 1.57 -5.03 24.56
C GLY A 170 0.11 -5.03 25.04
N GLY A 171 -0.14 -4.43 26.20
CA GLY A 171 -1.49 -4.41 26.80
C GLY A 171 -2.49 -3.47 26.09
N THR A 172 -2.01 -2.59 25.22
CA THR A 172 -2.81 -1.64 24.42
C THR A 172 -2.49 -1.78 22.95
N THR A 173 -3.52 -1.71 22.10
CA THR A 173 -3.34 -1.67 20.65
C THR A 173 -2.67 -0.36 20.24
N ILE A 174 -1.54 -0.46 19.55
CA ILE A 174 -0.85 0.67 18.95
C ILE A 174 -0.89 0.60 17.42
N THR A 175 -0.67 1.74 16.77
CA THR A 175 -0.63 1.88 15.32
C THR A 175 0.61 2.67 14.90
N PHE A 176 1.37 2.09 13.97
CA PHE A 176 2.38 2.81 13.19
C PHE A 176 1.76 3.10 11.83
N ALA A 177 1.58 4.38 11.51
CA ALA A 177 0.81 4.81 10.36
C ALA A 177 1.69 5.37 9.24
N VAL A 178 1.33 5.04 8.00
CA VAL A 178 1.78 5.70 6.78
C VAL A 178 0.56 6.39 6.20
N THR A 179 0.55 7.72 6.16
CA THR A 179 -0.67 8.49 5.94
C THR A 179 -0.53 9.46 4.77
N ALA A 180 -1.32 9.23 3.71
CA ALA A 180 -1.58 10.20 2.65
C ALA A 180 -2.94 10.85 2.91
N SER A 181 -3.01 12.19 2.98
CA SER A 181 -4.28 12.87 3.29
C SER A 181 -4.45 14.21 2.59
N ASN A 182 -5.69 14.71 2.48
CA ASN A 182 -5.99 16.07 1.99
C ASN A 182 -5.37 16.39 0.61
N GLY A 183 -5.24 15.42 -0.29
CA GLY A 183 -4.59 15.59 -1.60
C GLY A 183 -3.09 15.30 -1.64
N GLY A 184 -2.48 14.94 -0.51
CA GLY A 184 -1.09 14.51 -0.43
C GLY A 184 -0.86 13.12 -1.02
N ARG A 185 0.36 12.85 -1.48
CA ARG A 185 0.75 11.61 -2.17
C ARG A 185 1.95 10.95 -1.53
N ILE A 186 1.89 9.63 -1.37
CA ILE A 186 3.03 8.80 -0.95
C ILE A 186 3.31 7.76 -2.05
N ASP A 187 4.56 7.71 -2.52
CA ASP A 187 5.00 6.72 -3.51
C ASP A 187 5.80 5.60 -2.83
N LEU A 188 5.27 4.37 -2.88
CA LEU A 188 5.90 3.13 -2.42
C LEU A 188 5.90 2.09 -3.56
N SER A 189 6.02 2.55 -4.81
CA SER A 189 5.86 1.75 -6.02
C SER A 189 6.73 0.50 -6.09
N ASN A 190 7.94 0.55 -5.52
CA ASN A 190 8.91 -0.55 -5.64
C ASN A 190 8.94 -1.45 -4.39
N LEU A 191 8.06 -1.22 -3.41
CA LEU A 191 7.94 -2.15 -2.29
C LEU A 191 7.59 -3.53 -2.83
N THR A 192 8.31 -4.56 -2.37
CA THR A 192 7.97 -5.98 -2.62
C THR A 192 7.50 -6.65 -1.34
N THR A 193 7.95 -6.17 -0.17
CA THR A 193 7.65 -6.76 1.14
C THR A 193 7.18 -5.72 2.15
N ILE A 194 6.11 -6.06 2.87
CA ILE A 194 5.64 -5.33 4.05
C ILE A 194 5.63 -6.29 5.23
N GLN A 195 6.43 -5.98 6.24
CA GLN A 195 6.32 -6.60 7.55
C GLN A 195 5.55 -5.65 8.48
N GLY A 196 4.32 -6.01 8.77
CA GLY A 196 3.45 -5.31 9.70
C GLY A 196 3.79 -5.57 11.17
N ALA A 197 2.86 -5.18 12.02
CA ALA A 197 3.01 -5.23 13.46
C ALA A 197 2.73 -6.64 14.04
N GLY A 198 3.23 -6.93 15.24
CA GLY A 198 2.92 -8.16 15.97
C GLY A 198 1.73 -8.01 16.93
N GLY A 199 1.17 -9.13 17.40
CA GLY A 199 0.16 -9.14 18.46
C GLY A 199 -1.17 -8.46 18.08
N ASN A 200 -1.58 -7.44 18.83
CA ASN A 200 -2.81 -6.67 18.62
C ASN A 200 -2.57 -5.28 18.02
N ASN A 201 -1.37 -5.03 17.50
CA ASN A 201 -0.96 -3.75 16.94
C ASN A 201 -1.08 -3.73 15.41
N TRP A 202 -0.95 -2.56 14.81
CA TRP A 202 -1.12 -2.36 13.37
C TRP A 202 0.03 -1.58 12.74
N ALA A 203 0.52 -2.07 11.60
CA ALA A 203 1.06 -1.19 10.56
C ALA A 203 -0.14 -0.74 9.71
N ARG A 204 -0.45 0.55 9.71
CA ARG A 204 -1.64 1.08 9.02
C ARG A 204 -1.26 2.01 7.88
N PHE A 205 -1.80 1.75 6.71
CA PHE A 205 -1.70 2.61 5.52
C PHE A 205 -3.01 3.35 5.36
N ASN A 206 -3.01 4.65 5.63
CA ASN A 206 -4.18 5.51 5.56
C ASN A 206 -4.14 6.36 4.28
N VAL A 207 -5.24 6.36 3.55
CA VAL A 207 -5.48 7.21 2.39
C VAL A 207 -6.78 7.97 2.61
N LEU A 208 -6.70 9.23 3.04
CA LEU A 208 -7.85 9.95 3.62
C LEU A 208 -8.12 11.24 2.87
N SER A 209 -9.40 11.64 2.76
CA SER A 209 -9.78 12.98 2.30
C SER A 209 -9.08 13.43 1.01
N GLY A 210 -9.01 12.55 0.00
CA GLY A 210 -8.35 12.86 -1.28
C GLY A 210 -6.86 12.52 -1.36
N GLY A 211 -6.29 11.92 -0.32
CA GLY A 211 -4.92 11.41 -0.35
C GLY A 211 -4.73 10.32 -1.42
N GLN A 212 -3.49 10.09 -1.84
CA GLN A 212 -3.16 9.02 -2.78
C GLN A 212 -1.94 8.24 -2.31
N MET A 213 -1.96 6.92 -2.50
CA MET A 213 -0.84 6.05 -2.16
C MET A 213 -0.68 4.99 -3.23
N GLN A 214 0.56 4.81 -3.69
CA GLN A 214 0.92 3.78 -4.66
C GLN A 214 1.83 2.74 -4.00
N ILE A 215 1.54 1.45 -4.20
CA ILE A 215 2.18 0.34 -3.50
C ILE A 215 2.49 -0.78 -4.50
N GLY A 216 3.73 -1.28 -4.49
CA GLY A 216 4.13 -2.47 -5.26
C GLY A 216 3.95 -3.80 -4.53
N ALA A 217 3.78 -3.78 -3.20
CA ALA A 217 4.06 -4.93 -2.33
C ALA A 217 3.37 -6.24 -2.73
N GLU A 218 4.16 -7.31 -2.82
CA GLU A 218 3.72 -8.65 -3.22
C GLU A 218 3.52 -9.57 -2.00
N SER A 219 4.32 -9.39 -0.95
CA SER A 219 4.27 -10.20 0.27
C SER A 219 4.03 -9.34 1.51
N MET A 220 3.02 -9.73 2.29
CA MET A 220 2.63 -9.07 3.52
C MET A 220 2.63 -10.05 4.68
N THR A 221 3.33 -9.72 5.76
CA THR A 221 3.40 -10.53 6.98
C THR A 221 3.07 -9.69 8.21
N GLY A 222 2.66 -10.34 9.29
CA GLY A 222 2.19 -9.63 10.47
C GLY A 222 0.89 -8.85 10.21
N ARG A 223 0.51 -7.98 11.15
CA ARG A 223 -0.73 -7.22 11.10
C ARG A 223 -0.57 -5.94 10.31
N VAL A 224 -1.21 -5.91 9.15
CA VAL A 224 -1.27 -4.76 8.24
C VAL A 224 -2.72 -4.34 8.08
N MET A 225 -2.98 -3.04 8.02
CA MET A 225 -4.30 -2.51 7.74
C MET A 225 -4.20 -1.46 6.63
N PHE A 226 -4.92 -1.68 5.54
CA PHE A 226 -5.16 -0.66 4.54
C PHE A 226 -6.50 0.01 4.82
N ARG A 227 -6.51 1.34 4.84
CA ARG A 227 -7.73 2.13 5.01
C ARG A 227 -7.75 3.27 4.03
N ALA A 228 -8.77 3.29 3.17
CA ALA A 228 -9.08 4.42 2.31
C ALA A 228 -10.43 5.04 2.72
N ASP A 229 -10.53 6.37 2.72
CA ASP A 229 -11.74 7.09 3.17
C ASP A 229 -11.96 8.38 2.39
N GLY A 230 -13.09 8.49 1.69
CA GLY A 230 -13.52 9.65 0.91
C GLY A 230 -13.35 9.48 -0.60
N THR A 231 -14.23 10.12 -1.37
CA THR A 231 -14.44 9.93 -2.83
C THR A 231 -13.23 10.18 -3.72
N SER A 232 -12.24 10.93 -3.25
CA SER A 232 -11.01 11.22 -4.01
C SER A 232 -9.79 10.49 -3.47
N SER A 233 -9.97 9.65 -2.44
CA SER A 233 -8.89 8.87 -1.82
C SER A 233 -8.61 7.64 -2.67
N ILE A 234 -7.36 7.50 -3.13
CA ILE A 234 -6.94 6.44 -4.06
C ILE A 234 -5.81 5.62 -3.46
N LEU A 235 -6.08 4.34 -3.19
CA LEU A 235 -5.07 3.34 -2.84
C LEU A 235 -4.77 2.49 -4.09
N ARG A 236 -3.56 2.57 -4.63
CA ARG A 236 -3.17 1.88 -5.85
C ARG A 236 -2.17 0.78 -5.59
N PHE A 237 -2.51 -0.45 -5.98
CA PHE A 237 -1.60 -1.57 -6.08
C PHE A 237 -1.16 -1.73 -7.54
N LEU A 238 0.16 -1.71 -7.77
CA LEU A 238 0.76 -1.81 -9.10
C LEU A 238 0.86 -3.25 -9.63
N GLY A 239 0.56 -4.24 -8.80
CA GLY A 239 0.55 -5.64 -9.16
C GLY A 239 -0.56 -6.38 -8.42
N SER A 240 -0.39 -7.70 -8.29
CA SER A 240 -1.31 -8.54 -7.56
C SER A 240 -1.25 -8.27 -6.06
N VAL A 241 -2.40 -8.35 -5.40
CA VAL A 241 -2.55 -8.24 -3.95
C VAL A 241 -3.24 -9.50 -3.43
N ARG A 242 -2.60 -10.15 -2.46
CA ARG A 242 -3.16 -11.29 -1.72
C ARG A 242 -3.33 -10.91 -0.26
N LEU A 243 -4.57 -10.79 0.19
CA LEU A 243 -4.93 -10.41 1.54
C LEU A 243 -5.07 -11.67 2.43
N VAL A 244 -3.97 -12.05 3.07
CA VAL A 244 -3.96 -13.08 4.11
C VAL A 244 -4.76 -12.63 5.35
N PRO A 245 -5.20 -13.53 6.25
CA PRO A 245 -6.08 -13.18 7.38
C PRO A 245 -5.50 -12.16 8.39
N SER A 246 -4.23 -11.80 8.29
CA SER A 246 -3.60 -10.75 9.10
C SER A 246 -3.58 -9.37 8.42
N VAL A 247 -4.15 -9.24 7.22
CA VAL A 247 -4.16 -8.01 6.43
C VAL A 247 -5.59 -7.50 6.28
N ASP A 248 -5.97 -6.55 7.14
CA ASP A 248 -7.29 -5.92 7.07
C ASP A 248 -7.34 -4.89 5.94
N LEU A 249 -8.50 -4.76 5.29
CA LEU A 249 -8.78 -3.72 4.30
C LEU A 249 -10.13 -3.05 4.58
N GLN A 250 -10.13 -1.72 4.52
CA GLN A 250 -11.32 -0.89 4.69
C GLN A 250 -11.37 0.17 3.60
N LEU A 251 -12.35 0.06 2.70
CA LEU A 251 -12.73 1.12 1.79
C LEU A 251 -13.97 1.79 2.34
N LEU A 252 -13.89 3.09 2.61
CA LEU A 252 -14.96 3.89 3.20
C LEU A 252 -15.21 5.13 2.36
N GLY A 253 -16.40 5.72 2.50
CA GLY A 253 -16.71 7.03 1.92
C GLY A 253 -16.52 7.08 0.41
N VAL A 254 -16.80 5.98 -0.30
CA VAL A 254 -16.65 5.84 -1.76
C VAL A 254 -15.20 6.05 -2.22
N SER A 255 -14.24 5.67 -1.38
CA SER A 255 -12.83 5.65 -1.76
C SER A 255 -12.54 4.56 -2.79
N THR A 256 -11.46 4.72 -3.54
CA THR A 256 -11.06 3.80 -4.61
C THR A 256 -9.83 3.02 -4.22
N MET A 257 -9.88 1.70 -4.40
CA MET A 257 -8.70 0.85 -4.50
C MET A 257 -8.54 0.39 -5.94
N SER A 258 -7.43 0.74 -6.58
CA SER A 258 -7.11 0.25 -7.93
C SER A 258 -6.06 -0.84 -7.87
N VAL A 259 -6.25 -1.93 -8.61
CA VAL A 259 -5.36 -3.09 -8.63
C VAL A 259 -5.01 -3.44 -10.07
N ALA A 260 -3.71 -3.45 -10.38
CA ALA A 260 -3.20 -3.78 -11.71
C ALA A 260 -2.86 -5.27 -11.90
N GLY A 261 -2.97 -6.11 -10.86
CA GLY A 261 -2.88 -7.58 -10.93
C GLY A 261 -4.09 -8.28 -10.30
N ASN A 262 -3.90 -9.47 -9.74
CA ASN A 262 -4.98 -10.22 -9.09
C ASN A 262 -5.39 -9.57 -7.76
N PHE A 263 -6.66 -9.66 -7.40
CA PHE A 263 -7.16 -9.34 -6.06
C PHE A 263 -7.66 -10.63 -5.41
N LEU A 264 -6.88 -11.18 -4.49
CA LEU A 264 -7.17 -12.43 -3.78
C LEU A 264 -7.26 -12.18 -2.28
N PHE A 265 -8.13 -12.90 -1.57
CA PHE A 265 -8.24 -12.79 -0.11
C PHE A 265 -8.66 -14.11 0.56
N GLU A 266 -8.21 -14.33 1.79
CA GLU A 266 -8.46 -15.56 2.59
C GLU A 266 -9.33 -15.30 3.83
N HIS A 267 -9.97 -14.15 3.88
CA HIS A 267 -10.71 -13.72 5.06
C HIS A 267 -12.02 -14.51 5.21
N THR A 268 -12.24 -15.18 6.35
CA THR A 268 -13.54 -15.80 6.67
C THR A 268 -14.49 -14.90 7.45
N ASN A 269 -14.02 -13.71 7.84
CA ASN A 269 -14.77 -12.72 8.60
C ASN A 269 -14.88 -11.43 7.79
N ALA A 270 -16.04 -11.17 7.20
CA ALA A 270 -16.29 -9.97 6.40
C ALA A 270 -16.11 -8.64 7.15
N SER A 271 -16.02 -8.62 8.49
CA SER A 271 -15.71 -7.39 9.24
C SER A 271 -14.25 -6.92 9.11
N THR A 272 -13.32 -7.78 8.68
CA THR A 272 -11.91 -7.43 8.44
C THR A 272 -11.64 -7.04 6.98
N LEU A 273 -12.56 -7.34 6.07
CA LEU A 273 -12.53 -6.96 4.65
C LEU A 273 -13.78 -6.15 4.30
N ARG A 274 -13.74 -4.85 4.57
CA ARG A 274 -14.88 -3.94 4.35
C ARG A 274 -14.75 -3.25 3.00
N LEU A 275 -15.49 -3.77 2.01
CA LEU A 275 -15.49 -3.28 0.63
C LEU A 275 -16.81 -2.61 0.22
N SER A 276 -17.88 -2.78 1.00
CA SER A 276 -19.25 -2.33 0.66
C SER A 276 -19.39 -0.81 0.50
N ASP A 277 -18.50 -0.03 1.12
CA ASP A 277 -18.50 1.43 1.07
C ASP A 277 -17.50 2.01 0.04
N GLY A 278 -16.90 1.18 -0.84
CA GLY A 278 -15.82 1.61 -1.74
C GLY A 278 -15.86 1.04 -3.15
N VAL A 279 -14.96 1.55 -3.98
CA VAL A 279 -14.76 1.12 -5.37
C VAL A 279 -13.54 0.22 -5.44
N LEU A 280 -13.73 -1.01 -5.91
CA LEU A 280 -12.63 -1.86 -6.38
C LEU A 280 -12.49 -1.66 -7.89
N HIS A 281 -11.34 -1.15 -8.32
CA HIS A 281 -11.04 -0.86 -9.72
C HIS A 281 -9.95 -1.81 -10.21
N MET A 282 -10.33 -2.80 -11.01
CA MET A 282 -9.42 -3.77 -11.61
C MET A 282 -9.01 -3.24 -12.98
N ASN A 283 -7.78 -2.75 -13.10
CA ASN A 283 -7.31 -2.01 -14.28
C ASN A 283 -5.94 -2.45 -14.76
N GLY A 284 -5.62 -3.73 -14.59
CA GLY A 284 -4.39 -4.33 -15.08
C GLY A 284 -4.40 -4.54 -16.58
N SER A 285 -3.21 -4.62 -17.17
CA SER A 285 -3.05 -5.14 -18.53
C SER A 285 -3.08 -6.67 -18.49
N GLY A 286 -4.00 -7.30 -19.23
CA GLY A 286 -4.13 -8.75 -19.29
C GLY A 286 -5.22 -9.32 -18.39
N ALA A 287 -5.17 -10.63 -18.16
CA ALA A 287 -6.11 -11.33 -17.29
C ALA A 287 -5.76 -11.08 -15.81
N GLN A 288 -6.78 -10.77 -15.01
CA GLN A 288 -6.70 -10.60 -13.57
C GLN A 288 -7.73 -11.52 -12.91
N LYS A 289 -7.38 -12.09 -11.77
CA LYS A 289 -8.30 -12.88 -10.94
C LYS A 289 -8.88 -12.01 -9.84
N LEU A 290 -10.19 -12.14 -9.60
CA LEU A 290 -10.91 -11.56 -8.48
C LEU A 290 -11.51 -12.70 -7.67
N GLU A 291 -11.00 -12.89 -6.47
CA GLU A 291 -11.60 -13.79 -5.50
C GLU A 291 -13.01 -13.31 -5.11
N VAL A 292 -13.99 -14.20 -5.17
CA VAL A 292 -15.32 -13.99 -4.61
C VAL A 292 -15.38 -14.55 -3.20
N GLY A 293 -16.31 -14.08 -2.37
CA GLY A 293 -16.42 -14.66 -1.04
C GLY A 293 -17.71 -14.51 -0.27
N GLY A 294 -18.77 -14.03 -0.92
CA GLY A 294 -20.08 -14.04 -0.30
C GLY A 294 -20.66 -15.46 -0.33
N ALA A 295 -21.36 -15.88 0.72
CA ALA A 295 -22.27 -17.02 0.60
C ALA A 295 -23.33 -16.69 -0.47
N ASP A 296 -23.66 -17.64 -1.35
CA ASP A 296 -24.73 -17.44 -2.33
C ASP A 296 -26.10 -17.46 -1.65
N LEU A 297 -26.69 -16.27 -1.55
CA LEU A 297 -28.02 -16.02 -1.00
C LEU A 297 -29.07 -15.81 -2.10
N GLY A 298 -28.68 -15.96 -3.38
CA GLY A 298 -29.53 -15.57 -4.51
C GLY A 298 -29.73 -14.05 -4.60
N LEU A 299 -30.84 -13.66 -5.24
CA LEU A 299 -31.27 -12.27 -5.32
C LEU A 299 -31.64 -11.71 -3.91
N PRO A 300 -30.95 -10.68 -3.42
CA PRO A 300 -31.21 -10.12 -2.10
C PRO A 300 -32.61 -9.51 -1.97
N SER A 301 -33.29 -9.80 -0.86
CA SER A 301 -34.54 -9.12 -0.47
C SER A 301 -34.33 -8.00 0.56
N GLY A 302 -33.08 -7.78 0.99
CA GLY A 302 -32.67 -6.81 2.00
C GLY A 302 -31.15 -6.68 2.06
N SER A 303 -30.64 -6.11 3.16
CA SER A 303 -29.19 -6.02 3.39
C SER A 303 -28.57 -7.40 3.52
N ILE A 304 -27.45 -7.59 2.84
CA ILE A 304 -26.61 -8.79 2.92
C ILE A 304 -25.27 -8.50 3.62
N ASP A 305 -25.01 -7.25 4.03
CA ASP A 305 -23.84 -6.92 4.84
C ASP A 305 -24.00 -7.52 6.26
N PRO A 306 -23.00 -8.28 6.79
CA PRO A 306 -21.72 -8.62 6.16
C PRO A 306 -21.77 -9.93 5.37
N ASN A 307 -21.42 -9.87 4.08
CA ASN A 307 -21.27 -11.04 3.18
C ASN A 307 -20.27 -10.76 2.05
N PHE A 308 -19.12 -10.14 2.39
CA PHE A 308 -18.07 -9.75 1.43
C PHE A 308 -18.55 -8.91 0.24
N GLN A 309 -19.62 -8.15 0.45
CA GLN A 309 -20.18 -7.26 -0.53
C GLN A 309 -19.16 -6.16 -0.90
N ILE A 310 -19.08 -5.84 -2.20
CA ILE A 310 -18.31 -4.73 -2.73
C ILE A 310 -19.27 -3.59 -3.07
N GLY A 311 -18.87 -2.35 -2.80
CA GLY A 311 -19.65 -1.17 -3.16
C GLY A 311 -19.81 -1.11 -4.68
N GLN A 312 -18.72 -0.88 -5.40
CA GLN A 312 -18.69 -0.96 -6.86
C GLN A 312 -17.46 -1.71 -7.35
N LEU A 313 -17.64 -2.56 -8.37
CA LEU A 313 -16.56 -3.11 -9.17
C LEU A 313 -16.48 -2.34 -10.49
N VAL A 314 -15.29 -1.84 -10.82
CA VAL A 314 -14.96 -1.27 -12.12
C VAL A 314 -13.93 -2.15 -12.80
N VAL A 315 -14.21 -2.60 -14.01
CA VAL A 315 -13.31 -3.43 -14.82
C VAL A 315 -12.79 -2.63 -16.01
N GLY A 316 -11.47 -2.47 -16.07
CA GLY A 316 -10.75 -1.71 -17.09
C GLY A 316 -10.87 -0.19 -16.96
N ASP A 317 -10.39 0.49 -18.00
CA ASP A 317 -10.41 1.94 -18.15
C ASP A 317 -10.98 2.32 -19.52
N ALA A 318 -11.27 3.61 -19.74
CA ALA A 318 -11.77 4.07 -21.04
C ALA A 318 -10.81 3.74 -22.21
N ASP A 319 -9.50 3.74 -21.94
CA ASP A 319 -8.44 3.57 -22.93
C ASP A 319 -7.65 2.24 -22.77
N GLN A 320 -8.02 1.40 -21.79
CA GLN A 320 -7.34 0.13 -21.52
C GLN A 320 -8.38 -0.97 -21.26
N SER A 321 -8.35 -1.99 -22.14
CA SER A 321 -9.14 -3.21 -21.94
C SER A 321 -8.45 -4.11 -20.93
N THR A 322 -9.26 -4.68 -20.03
CA THR A 322 -8.85 -5.59 -18.97
C THR A 322 -9.76 -6.82 -18.99
N ALA A 323 -9.22 -8.00 -18.68
CA ALA A 323 -10.01 -9.19 -18.45
C ALA A 323 -9.99 -9.50 -16.94
N VAL A 324 -11.15 -9.55 -16.30
CA VAL A 324 -11.27 -9.99 -14.90
C VAL A 324 -12.02 -11.30 -14.84
N VAL A 325 -11.44 -12.29 -14.18
CA VAL A 325 -12.00 -13.63 -13.98
C VAL A 325 -12.39 -13.78 -12.53
N LEU A 326 -13.65 -14.13 -12.28
CA LEU A 326 -14.09 -14.49 -10.94
C LEU A 326 -13.52 -15.88 -10.59
N VAL A 327 -13.03 -16.00 -9.37
CA VAL A 327 -12.49 -17.25 -8.83
C VAL A 327 -12.97 -17.45 -7.39
N ASP A 328 -13.15 -18.71 -7.01
CA ASP A 328 -13.44 -19.19 -5.65
C ASP A 328 -12.28 -20.13 -5.31
N MET A 329 -11.16 -19.55 -4.89
CA MET A 329 -9.94 -20.31 -4.54
C MET A 329 -9.85 -20.58 -3.04
N ASN A 330 -10.57 -19.83 -2.21
CA ASN A 330 -10.53 -19.93 -0.75
C ASN A 330 -11.95 -19.93 -0.19
N ASP A 331 -12.26 -20.86 0.71
CA ASP A 331 -13.52 -20.88 1.46
C ASP A 331 -13.56 -19.73 2.48
N ASN A 332 -13.93 -18.54 2.01
CA ASN A 332 -13.94 -17.28 2.72
C ASN A 332 -15.39 -16.86 3.10
N GLY A 333 -16.41 -17.44 2.46
CA GLY A 333 -17.83 -17.20 2.73
C GLY A 333 -18.48 -18.12 3.77
N ASN A 334 -17.74 -19.12 4.28
CA ASN A 334 -18.28 -20.32 4.91
C ASN A 334 -19.24 -21.02 3.94
N ARG A 335 -18.66 -21.72 2.94
CA ARG A 335 -19.41 -22.53 1.98
C ARG A 335 -20.59 -23.22 2.67
N GLY A 336 -21.76 -23.14 2.04
CA GLY A 336 -22.97 -23.76 2.57
C GLY A 336 -22.75 -25.25 2.88
N PRO A 337 -23.70 -25.94 3.54
CA PRO A 337 -23.50 -27.30 4.06
C PRO A 337 -23.08 -28.36 3.00
N ASN A 338 -23.13 -28.02 1.71
CA ASN A 338 -22.76 -28.87 0.59
C ASN A 338 -21.52 -28.40 -0.20
N ALA A 339 -20.68 -27.52 0.36
CA ALA A 339 -19.55 -26.91 -0.35
C ALA A 339 -19.98 -26.14 -1.61
N GLU A 340 -21.09 -25.40 -1.50
CA GLU A 340 -21.60 -24.55 -2.59
C GLU A 340 -20.60 -23.43 -2.91
N PRO A 341 -20.39 -23.08 -4.20
CA PRO A 341 -19.50 -21.99 -4.57
C PRO A 341 -19.92 -20.66 -3.97
N GLU A 342 -18.95 -19.79 -3.70
CA GLU A 342 -19.23 -18.42 -3.29
C GLU A 342 -19.76 -17.56 -4.46
N ALA A 343 -20.42 -16.47 -4.10
CA ALA A 343 -21.01 -15.52 -5.02
C ALA A 343 -20.46 -14.10 -4.84
N LEU A 344 -20.49 -13.34 -5.92
CA LEU A 344 -20.14 -11.92 -5.94
C LEU A 344 -21.39 -11.05 -5.73
N TYR A 345 -21.31 -10.07 -4.83
CA TYR A 345 -22.37 -9.09 -4.61
C TYR A 345 -21.85 -7.65 -4.74
N LEU A 346 -22.45 -6.89 -5.66
CA LEU A 346 -22.09 -5.52 -5.98
C LEU A 346 -23.26 -4.56 -5.73
N GLN A 347 -23.18 -3.70 -4.71
CA GLN A 347 -24.35 -2.92 -4.27
C GLN A 347 -24.57 -1.60 -5.01
N GLY A 348 -23.53 -1.05 -5.63
CA GLY A 348 -23.50 0.30 -6.16
C GLY A 348 -23.49 1.40 -5.09
N PHE A 349 -23.77 2.61 -5.55
CA PHE A 349 -24.00 3.80 -4.74
C PHE A 349 -25.30 4.47 -5.20
N PRO A 350 -25.85 5.46 -4.47
CA PRO A 350 -27.12 6.09 -4.87
C PRO A 350 -27.17 6.66 -6.29
N SER A 351 -26.02 6.97 -6.89
CA SER A 351 -25.87 7.51 -8.25
C SER A 351 -25.18 6.59 -9.24
N ASP A 352 -24.72 5.41 -8.81
CA ASP A 352 -23.80 4.59 -9.60
C ASP A 352 -24.13 3.10 -9.44
N ASP A 353 -24.12 2.38 -10.57
CA ASP A 353 -24.35 0.93 -10.59
C ASP A 353 -23.24 0.18 -9.84
N GLY A 354 -23.56 -1.01 -9.34
CA GLY A 354 -22.61 -1.90 -8.67
C GLY A 354 -21.50 -2.40 -9.59
N LEU A 355 -21.74 -2.47 -10.90
CA LEU A 355 -20.77 -2.93 -11.88
C LEU A 355 -20.59 -1.90 -13.00
N ARG A 356 -19.32 -1.65 -13.35
CA ARG A 356 -18.91 -0.94 -14.57
C ARG A 356 -17.90 -1.80 -15.33
N VAL A 357 -18.04 -1.91 -16.66
CA VAL A 357 -17.12 -2.67 -17.52
C VAL A 357 -16.75 -1.81 -18.73
N LEU A 358 -15.55 -1.25 -18.74
CA LEU A 358 -15.18 -0.13 -19.60
C LEU A 358 -14.21 -0.53 -20.71
N GLY A 359 -14.11 0.29 -21.77
CA GLY A 359 -13.02 0.18 -22.75
C GLY A 359 -12.92 -1.16 -23.49
N GLY A 360 -14.04 -1.84 -23.71
CA GLY A 360 -14.05 -3.18 -24.31
C GLY A 360 -13.50 -4.29 -23.41
N SER A 361 -13.42 -4.05 -22.10
CA SER A 361 -13.04 -5.03 -21.08
C SER A 361 -14.07 -6.16 -20.95
N THR A 362 -13.68 -7.23 -20.25
CA THR A 362 -14.56 -8.37 -20.00
C THR A 362 -14.52 -8.78 -18.54
N LEU A 363 -15.70 -8.95 -17.94
CA LEU A 363 -15.87 -9.68 -16.69
C LEU A 363 -16.31 -11.11 -17.01
N TYR A 364 -15.46 -12.08 -16.68
CA TYR A 364 -15.68 -13.50 -16.81
C TYR A 364 -16.22 -14.06 -15.51
N LEU A 365 -17.45 -14.57 -15.53
CA LEU A 365 -18.14 -15.11 -14.36
C LEU A 365 -17.62 -16.50 -13.99
N ASN A 366 -17.03 -17.23 -14.94
CA ASN A 366 -16.34 -18.51 -14.69
C ASN A 366 -17.20 -19.52 -13.90
N GLY A 367 -18.49 -19.62 -14.23
CA GLY A 367 -19.42 -20.52 -13.55
C GLY A 367 -19.85 -20.09 -12.13
N LEU A 368 -19.40 -18.94 -11.64
CA LEU A 368 -19.80 -18.37 -10.35
C LEU A 368 -21.01 -17.46 -10.52
N ASP A 369 -21.84 -17.40 -9.48
CA ASP A 369 -22.99 -16.50 -9.46
C ASP A 369 -22.55 -15.08 -9.05
N ALA A 370 -22.98 -14.10 -9.83
CA ALA A 370 -22.70 -12.70 -9.56
C ALA A 370 -23.98 -11.87 -9.60
N TYR A 371 -24.14 -11.00 -8.61
CA TYR A 371 -25.30 -10.14 -8.45
C TYR A 371 -24.84 -8.69 -8.36
N ALA A 372 -25.52 -7.79 -9.08
CA ALA A 372 -25.22 -6.37 -9.03
C ALA A 372 -26.49 -5.54 -9.00
N VAL A 373 -26.47 -4.42 -8.28
CA VAL A 373 -27.49 -3.38 -8.39
C VAL A 373 -27.23 -2.59 -9.67
N ILE A 374 -28.17 -2.67 -10.61
CA ILE A 374 -28.14 -1.94 -11.89
C ILE A 374 -29.42 -1.12 -11.99
N ALA A 375 -29.29 0.19 -12.24
CA ALA A 375 -30.41 1.13 -12.26
C ALA A 375 -31.30 1.07 -11.00
N GLY A 376 -30.72 0.71 -9.86
CA GLY A 376 -31.39 0.61 -8.56
C GLY A 376 -31.97 -0.76 -8.21
N ASP A 377 -31.95 -1.74 -9.12
CA ASP A 377 -32.48 -3.09 -8.89
C ASP A 377 -31.36 -4.13 -8.84
N TRP A 378 -31.46 -5.10 -7.92
CA TRP A 378 -30.57 -6.27 -7.92
C TRP A 378 -30.85 -7.15 -9.14
N ILE A 379 -29.80 -7.43 -9.91
CA ILE A 379 -29.81 -8.27 -11.10
C ILE A 379 -28.84 -9.43 -10.89
N HIS A 380 -29.26 -10.64 -11.28
CA HIS A 380 -28.37 -11.79 -11.45
C HIS A 380 -27.66 -11.67 -12.79
N LEU A 381 -26.35 -11.38 -12.76
CA LEU A 381 -25.57 -11.06 -13.96
C LEU A 381 -25.51 -12.23 -14.93
N ASN A 382 -25.44 -13.47 -14.44
CA ASN A 382 -25.44 -14.68 -15.26
C ASN A 382 -26.69 -14.75 -16.15
N ALA A 383 -27.84 -14.31 -15.63
CA ALA A 383 -29.12 -14.32 -16.34
C ALA A 383 -29.24 -13.22 -17.41
N LEU A 384 -28.30 -12.27 -17.49
CA LEU A 384 -28.26 -11.28 -18.56
C LEU A 384 -27.81 -11.88 -19.89
N VAL A 385 -27.08 -13.01 -19.86
CA VAL A 385 -26.59 -13.66 -21.07
C VAL A 385 -27.73 -14.44 -21.74
N PRO A 386 -28.12 -14.12 -22.99
CA PRO A 386 -29.23 -14.79 -23.65
C PRO A 386 -28.96 -16.29 -23.86
N ALA A 387 -30.02 -17.10 -23.78
CA ALA A 387 -29.92 -18.54 -24.00
C ALA A 387 -29.22 -18.87 -25.34
N GLY A 388 -28.19 -19.71 -25.28
CA GLY A 388 -27.38 -20.10 -26.43
C GLY A 388 -26.22 -19.15 -26.77
N GLN A 389 -26.02 -18.09 -25.98
CA GLN A 389 -24.84 -17.23 -26.04
C GLN A 389 -23.94 -17.50 -24.83
N THR A 390 -22.65 -17.16 -24.95
CA THR A 390 -21.69 -17.22 -23.85
C THR A 390 -21.44 -15.87 -23.21
N ARG A 391 -21.78 -14.77 -23.89
CA ARG A 391 -21.54 -13.41 -23.41
C ARG A 391 -22.61 -12.41 -23.86
N VAL A 392 -22.64 -11.26 -23.20
CA VAL A 392 -23.52 -10.13 -23.50
C VAL A 392 -22.76 -8.81 -23.40
N ASP A 393 -23.09 -7.84 -24.26
CA ASP A 393 -22.59 -6.47 -24.15
C ASP A 393 -23.06 -5.83 -22.83
N PHE A 394 -22.16 -5.16 -22.12
CA PHE A 394 -22.46 -4.49 -20.86
C PHE A 394 -21.55 -3.27 -20.64
N ASP A 395 -22.14 -2.08 -20.46
CA ASP A 395 -21.44 -0.82 -20.10
C ASP A 395 -20.23 -0.42 -20.98
N GLY A 396 -20.18 -0.88 -22.23
CA GLY A 396 -19.05 -0.64 -23.13
C GLY A 396 -17.96 -1.71 -23.09
N GLY A 397 -18.18 -2.79 -22.36
CA GLY A 397 -17.43 -4.05 -22.40
C GLY A 397 -18.37 -5.26 -22.45
N TRP A 398 -17.97 -6.35 -21.81
CA TRP A 398 -18.63 -7.65 -21.89
C TRP A 398 -18.79 -8.31 -20.52
N ILE A 399 -19.91 -9.00 -20.31
CA ILE A 399 -20.05 -10.05 -19.31
C ILE A 399 -20.04 -11.39 -20.05
N ASP A 400 -19.16 -12.31 -19.64
CA ASP A 400 -19.01 -13.63 -20.23
C ASP A 400 -19.21 -14.72 -19.16
N LEU A 401 -19.98 -15.76 -19.47
CA LEU A 401 -20.26 -16.87 -18.54
C LEU A 401 -19.06 -17.80 -18.36
N GLY A 402 -18.16 -17.85 -19.34
CA GLY A 402 -16.94 -18.65 -19.26
C GLY A 402 -15.90 -18.03 -18.34
N ALA A 403 -14.79 -18.73 -18.18
CA ALA A 403 -13.51 -18.08 -18.01
C ALA A 403 -13.13 -17.41 -19.36
N PRO A 404 -12.14 -16.49 -19.41
CA PRO A 404 -11.40 -16.35 -20.66
C PRO A 404 -10.96 -17.76 -21.04
N PHE A 405 -10.66 -18.02 -22.31
CA PHE A 405 -9.75 -19.12 -22.59
C PHE A 405 -8.38 -18.74 -21.98
N GLU A 406 -8.30 -18.73 -20.64
CA GLU A 406 -7.08 -18.80 -19.87
C GLU A 406 -6.67 -20.23 -20.12
N CYS A 407 -5.82 -20.37 -21.12
CA CYS A 407 -5.14 -21.62 -21.32
C CYS A 407 -4.26 -21.77 -20.08
N ILE A 408 -4.75 -22.48 -19.06
CA ILE A 408 -4.03 -22.64 -17.79
C ILE A 408 -2.63 -23.23 -18.03
N ALA A 409 -2.47 -23.92 -19.16
CA ALA A 409 -1.19 -24.41 -19.66
C ALA A 409 -0.24 -23.35 -20.25
N ASP A 410 -0.71 -22.15 -20.57
CA ASP A 410 0.08 -20.98 -20.97
C ASP A 410 0.43 -20.18 -19.70
N ILE A 411 1.35 -20.74 -18.92
CA ILE A 411 1.68 -20.27 -17.57
C ILE A 411 2.58 -19.03 -17.61
N ASN A 412 3.24 -18.77 -18.74
CA ASN A 412 4.08 -17.61 -18.95
C ASN A 412 3.28 -16.41 -19.54
N GLY A 413 2.08 -16.67 -20.07
CA GLY A 413 1.14 -15.66 -20.57
C GLY A 413 1.50 -15.07 -21.93
N ASP A 414 2.28 -15.78 -22.75
CA ASP A 414 2.74 -15.32 -24.06
C ASP A 414 1.77 -15.63 -25.21
N GLY A 415 0.69 -16.37 -24.92
CA GLY A 415 -0.36 -16.73 -25.86
C GLY A 415 -0.13 -18.06 -26.58
N VAL A 416 0.92 -18.82 -26.25
CA VAL A 416 1.26 -20.11 -26.86
C VAL A 416 1.60 -21.12 -25.77
N VAL A 417 0.95 -22.29 -25.77
CA VAL A 417 1.36 -23.40 -24.90
C VAL A 417 2.54 -24.15 -25.52
N ASP A 418 3.71 -24.01 -24.92
CA ASP A 418 4.89 -24.73 -25.36
C ASP A 418 5.83 -25.17 -24.20
N ALA A 419 7.04 -25.58 -24.54
CA ALA A 419 7.97 -26.12 -23.56
C ALA A 419 8.33 -25.09 -22.47
N ASP A 420 8.29 -23.78 -22.77
CA ASP A 420 8.63 -22.72 -21.84
C ASP A 420 7.60 -22.66 -20.70
N ASP A 421 6.31 -22.87 -20.97
CA ASP A 421 5.30 -22.98 -19.92
C ASP A 421 5.50 -24.21 -19.05
N PHE A 422 5.76 -25.35 -19.67
CA PHE A 422 5.99 -26.59 -18.93
C PHE A 422 7.19 -26.46 -17.99
N PHE A 423 8.28 -25.83 -18.43
CA PHE A 423 9.43 -25.59 -17.56
C PHE A 423 9.15 -24.58 -16.45
N LEU A 424 8.37 -23.53 -16.74
CA LEU A 424 7.98 -22.55 -15.74
C LEU A 424 7.05 -23.17 -14.67
N PHE A 425 6.11 -24.02 -15.07
CA PHE A 425 5.28 -24.80 -14.15
C PHE A 425 6.14 -25.70 -13.25
N LEU A 426 7.10 -26.45 -13.82
CA LEU A 426 7.99 -27.29 -13.02
C LEU A 426 8.79 -26.49 -11.98
N GLN A 427 9.17 -25.26 -12.31
CA GLN A 427 9.85 -24.36 -11.39
C GLN A 427 8.94 -23.93 -10.23
N PHE A 428 7.70 -23.54 -10.53
CA PHE A 428 6.69 -23.22 -9.50
C PHE A 428 6.39 -24.44 -8.62
N PHE A 429 6.17 -25.60 -9.24
CA PHE A 429 5.86 -26.86 -8.56
C PHE A 429 7.00 -27.28 -7.61
N ALA A 430 8.24 -27.24 -8.07
CA ALA A 430 9.40 -27.63 -7.27
C ALA A 430 9.72 -26.65 -6.14
N SER A 431 9.30 -25.38 -6.25
CA SER A 431 9.49 -24.36 -5.22
C SER A 431 8.30 -24.26 -4.25
N GLY A 432 7.21 -24.97 -4.49
CA GLY A 432 5.97 -24.82 -3.74
C GLY A 432 5.34 -23.43 -3.92
N ASP A 433 5.53 -22.82 -5.09
CA ASP A 433 4.92 -21.54 -5.44
C ASP A 433 3.40 -21.74 -5.63
N PRO A 434 2.53 -20.93 -4.98
CA PRO A 434 1.08 -21.03 -5.14
C PRO A 434 0.56 -20.97 -6.59
N LYS A 435 1.36 -20.49 -7.54
CA LYS A 435 1.04 -20.55 -8.98
C LYS A 435 1.00 -21.98 -9.54
N ALA A 436 1.60 -22.95 -8.84
CA ALA A 436 1.55 -24.36 -9.20
C ALA A 436 0.34 -25.10 -8.60
N ASP A 437 -0.51 -24.43 -7.81
CA ASP A 437 -1.80 -24.96 -7.34
C ASP A 437 -2.84 -24.78 -8.47
N ILE A 438 -2.87 -25.75 -9.38
CA ILE A 438 -3.65 -25.72 -10.61
C ILE A 438 -5.10 -26.11 -10.35
N ASN A 439 -5.34 -27.01 -9.40
CA ASN A 439 -6.69 -27.40 -9.02
C ASN A 439 -7.31 -26.47 -7.95
N CYS A 440 -6.51 -25.54 -7.40
CA CYS A 440 -6.89 -24.52 -6.42
C CYS A 440 -7.39 -25.13 -5.09
N ASP A 441 -6.84 -26.27 -4.66
CA ASP A 441 -7.22 -26.91 -3.38
C ASP A 441 -6.37 -26.44 -2.18
N GLY A 442 -5.41 -25.55 -2.43
CA GLY A 442 -4.52 -24.97 -1.42
C GLY A 442 -3.32 -25.86 -1.08
N ILE A 443 -3.15 -26.99 -1.75
CA ILE A 443 -2.08 -27.97 -1.51
C ILE A 443 -1.39 -28.30 -2.84
N ILE A 444 -0.16 -27.81 -3.02
CA ILE A 444 0.63 -28.16 -4.21
C ILE A 444 1.07 -29.63 -4.14
N ASP A 445 0.43 -30.50 -4.89
CA ASP A 445 0.74 -31.93 -4.90
C ASP A 445 0.58 -32.60 -6.28
N ALA A 446 0.57 -33.94 -6.30
CA ALA A 446 0.51 -34.69 -7.55
C ALA A 446 -0.75 -34.38 -8.36
N ASP A 447 -1.85 -33.97 -7.72
CA ASP A 447 -3.11 -33.68 -8.39
C ASP A 447 -3.00 -32.40 -9.24
N ASP A 448 -2.24 -31.39 -8.80
CA ASP A 448 -1.93 -30.21 -9.62
C ASP A 448 -1.06 -30.56 -10.83
N PHE A 449 -0.07 -31.42 -10.60
CA PHE A 449 0.81 -31.87 -11.67
C PHE A 449 0.03 -32.58 -12.77
N PHE A 450 -0.93 -33.44 -12.41
CA PHE A 450 -1.78 -34.11 -13.38
C PHE A 450 -2.82 -33.18 -14.01
N ALA A 451 -3.36 -32.22 -13.25
CA ALA A 451 -4.25 -31.20 -13.78
C ALA A 451 -3.53 -30.36 -14.85
N TYR A 452 -2.32 -29.89 -14.55
CA TYR A 452 -1.49 -29.15 -15.51
C TYR A 452 -1.20 -29.97 -16.77
N LEU A 453 -0.78 -31.24 -16.62
CA LEU A 453 -0.45 -32.10 -17.75
C LEU A 453 -1.65 -32.35 -18.68
N ALA A 454 -2.84 -32.48 -18.11
CA ALA A 454 -4.07 -32.63 -18.87
C ALA A 454 -4.36 -31.38 -19.70
N LEU A 455 -4.20 -30.19 -19.10
CA LEU A 455 -4.37 -28.90 -19.77
C LEU A 455 -3.30 -28.69 -20.85
N PHE A 456 -2.03 -28.99 -20.55
CA PHE A 456 -0.90 -28.86 -21.46
C PHE A 456 -1.05 -29.75 -22.70
N ALA A 457 -1.51 -30.99 -22.51
CA ALA A 457 -1.75 -31.92 -23.61
C ALA A 457 -3.00 -31.57 -24.45
N ALA A 458 -4.00 -30.93 -23.83
CA ALA A 458 -5.18 -30.44 -24.52
C ALA A 458 -4.87 -29.17 -25.35
N GLY A 459 -3.88 -28.39 -24.94
CA GLY A 459 -3.63 -27.05 -25.49
C GLY A 459 -4.73 -26.06 -25.11
N CYS A 460 -4.83 -24.99 -25.89
CA CYS A 460 -5.92 -24.03 -25.89
C CYS A 460 -6.82 -24.28 -27.12
#